data_AF-A0A969JVW7-F1
#
_entry.id   AF-A0A969JVW7-F1
#
_cell.length_a   1.000
_cell.length_b   1.000
_cell.length_c   1.000
_cell.angle_alpha   90.00
_cell.angle_beta   90.00
_cell.angle_gamma   90.00
#
_symmetry.space_group_name_H-M   'P 1'
#
loop_
_entity.id
_entity.type
_entity.pdbx_description
1 polymer ?
#
loop_
_entity_poly.entity_id
_entity_poly.type
_entity_poly.pdbx_seq_one_letter_code
_entity_poly.pdbx_strand_id
1 'polypeptide(L)' 'MNPQELLDRYRDATDSLAGAKLSGLNLDGAELIGANLIGSDLHDASLILPI' A
#
# COMPACT_ATOMS: atom_id res chain seq x y z
N MET A 1 -10.06 -2.69 9.11
CA MET A 1 -8.68 -2.20 8.88
C MET A 1 -8.77 -1.26 7.71
N ASN A 2 -8.46 0.02 7.93
CA ASN A 2 -8.44 0.98 6.84
C ASN A 2 -7.05 0.96 6.17
N PRO A 3 -6.94 1.35 4.89
CA PRO A 3 -5.68 1.27 4.16
C PRO A 3 -4.57 2.14 4.79
N GLN A 4 -4.92 3.28 5.39
CA GLN A 4 -3.97 4.14 6.11
C GLN A 4 -3.39 3.49 7.36
N GLU A 5 -4.17 2.78 8.16
CA GLU A 5 -3.70 2.04 9.34
C GLU A 5 -2.78 0.88 8.92
N LEU A 6 -2.99 0.32 7.73
CA LEU A 6 -2.08 -0.65 7.12
C LEU A 6 -0.75 0.05 6.80
N LEU A 7 -0.79 1.14 6.04
CA LEU A 7 0.39 1.94 5.68
C LEU A 7 1.18 2.41 6.91
N ASP A 8 0.51 2.91 7.95
CA ASP A 8 1.14 3.36 9.19
C ASP A 8 1.86 2.22 9.91
N ARG A 9 1.29 1.00 9.90
CA ARG A 9 1.95 -0.18 10.47
C ARG A 9 3.21 -0.59 9.71
N TYR A 10 3.28 -0.33 8.40
CA TYR A 10 4.48 -0.60 7.60
C TYR A 10 5.46 0.57 7.60
N ARG A 11 5.04 1.77 8.03
CA ARG A 11 5.86 2.99 8.07
C ARG A 11 6.95 2.95 9.15
N ASP A 12 6.71 2.25 10.26
CA ASP A 12 7.73 1.99 11.29
C ASP A 12 8.72 0.88 10.89
N ALA A 13 8.43 0.12 9.83
CA ALA A 13 9.25 -0.96 9.32
C ALA A 13 9.72 -0.66 7.90
N THR A 14 10.54 0.39 7.74
CA THR A 14 11.35 0.70 6.53
C THR A 14 10.92 -0.04 5.25
N ASP A 15 9.96 0.53 4.53
CA ASP A 15 9.65 0.31 3.10
C ASP A 15 9.04 -1.00 2.62
N SER A 16 8.87 -2.06 3.40
CA SER A 16 8.48 -3.33 2.79
C SER A 16 6.98 -3.63 2.89
N LEU A 17 6.19 -3.06 1.96
CA LEU A 17 4.91 -3.64 1.56
C LEU A 17 5.10 -4.96 0.78
N ALA A 18 6.33 -5.45 0.62
CA ALA A 18 6.60 -6.66 -0.14
C ALA A 18 5.84 -7.86 0.43
N GLY A 19 5.14 -8.58 -0.44
CA GLY A 19 4.28 -9.70 -0.06
C GLY A 19 2.99 -9.31 0.65
N ALA A 20 2.65 -8.02 0.78
CA ALA A 20 1.42 -7.58 1.42
C ALA A 20 0.19 -7.99 0.61
N LYS A 21 -0.89 -8.35 1.30
CA LYS A 21 -2.21 -8.57 0.69
C LYS A 21 -2.96 -7.25 0.66
N LEU A 22 -2.93 -6.59 -0.50
CA LEU A 22 -3.56 -5.30 -0.74
C LEU A 22 -4.76 -5.42 -1.70
N SER A 23 -5.19 -6.65 -1.99
CA SER A 23 -6.26 -6.89 -2.94
C SER A 23 -7.60 -6.28 -2.49
N GLY A 24 -8.28 -5.64 -3.43
CA GLY A 24 -9.54 -4.93 -3.19
C GLY A 24 -9.44 -3.67 -2.34
N LEU A 25 -8.23 -3.21 -1.96
CA LEU A 25 -8.07 -2.00 -1.16
C LEU A 25 -8.15 -0.74 -2.02
N ASN A 26 -8.82 0.29 -1.50
CA ASN A 26 -8.69 1.64 -2.02
C ASN A 26 -7.42 2.28 -1.43
N LEU A 27 -6.38 2.47 -2.26
CA LEU A 27 -5.12 3.10 -1.90
C LEU A 27 -5.00 4.51 -2.51
N ASP A 28 -6.13 5.12 -2.90
CA ASP A 28 -6.15 6.47 -3.45
C ASP A 28 -5.60 7.47 -2.41
N GLY A 29 -4.63 8.29 -2.82
CA GLY A 29 -3.96 9.22 -1.92
C GLY A 29 -3.01 8.58 -0.89
N ALA A 30 -2.75 7.27 -0.98
CA ALA A 30 -1.68 6.65 -0.19
C ALA A 30 -0.30 7.13 -0.65
N GLU A 31 0.56 7.48 0.30
CA GLU A 31 1.96 7.79 0.03
C GLU A 31 2.74 6.49 -0.23
N LEU A 32 2.69 6.02 -1.48
CA LEU A 32 3.37 4.80 -1.94
C LEU A 32 4.67 5.11 -2.70
N ILE A 33 5.05 6.38 -2.81
CA ILE A 33 6.28 6.80 -3.48
C ILE A 33 7.47 6.27 -2.67
N GLY A 34 8.28 5.41 -3.29
CA GLY A 34 9.43 4.76 -2.64
C GLY A 34 9.11 3.41 -1.96
N ALA A 35 7.84 3.03 -1.84
CA ALA A 35 7.46 1.77 -1.18
C ALA A 35 7.88 0.55 -2.01
N ASN A 36 8.44 -0.47 -1.34
CA ASN A 36 8.73 -1.76 -1.96
C ASN A 36 7.46 -2.62 -2.01
N LEU A 37 6.88 -2.74 -3.21
CA LEU A 37 5.68 -3.54 -3.47
C LEU A 37 5.99 -4.92 -4.08
N ILE A 38 7.25 -5.37 -4.08
CA ILE A 38 7.64 -6.65 -4.69
C ILE A 38 6.83 -7.81 -4.09
N GLY A 39 6.13 -8.56 -4.94
CA GLY A 39 5.32 -9.72 -4.52
C GLY A 39 4.04 -9.37 -3.76
N SER A 40 3.65 -8.09 -3.68
CA SER A 40 2.37 -7.70 -3.10
C SER A 40 1.22 -8.14 -4.00
N ASP A 41 0.12 -8.55 -3.39
CA ASP A 41 -1.13 -8.81 -4.09
C ASP A 41 -1.94 -7.53 -4.21
N LEU A 42 -2.01 -6.97 -5.43
CA LEU A 42 -2.71 -5.73 -5.77
C LEU A 42 -3.96 -5.98 -6.63
N HIS A 43 -4.45 -7.22 -6.74
CA HIS A 43 -5.65 -7.49 -7.54
C HIS A 43 -6.84 -6.67 -7.04
N ASP A 44 -7.57 -6.03 -7.95
CA ASP A 44 -8.71 -5.16 -7.65
C ASP A 44 -8.41 -3.96 -6.72
N ALA A 45 -7.14 -3.61 -6.50
CA ALA A 45 -6.78 -2.42 -5.74
C ALA A 45 -6.96 -1.14 -6.59
N SER A 46 -7.43 -0.06 -5.97
CA SER A 46 -7.46 1.28 -6.59
C SER A 46 -6.20 2.06 -6.19
N LEU A 47 -5.49 2.61 -7.19
CA LEU A 47 -4.35 3.51 -6.99
C LEU A 47 -4.53 4.75 -7.86
N ILE A 48 -5.15 5.78 -7.30
CA ILE A 48 -5.16 7.12 -7.89
C ILE A 48 -4.16 8.00 -7.15
N LEU A 49 -3.09 8.37 -7.86
CA LEU A 49 -2.12 9.35 -7.35
C LEU A 49 -2.68 10.76 -7.54
N PRO A 50 -2.72 11.60 -6.49
CA PRO A 50 -2.92 13.03 -6.67
C PRO A 50 -1.70 13.62 -7.40
N ILE A 51 -1.96 14.37 -8.48
CA ILE A 51 -0.96 15.17 -9.22
C ILE A 51 -0.56 16.43 -8.46
#